data_AF-A0A2A6BG74-F1
#
_entry.id   AF-A0A2A6BG74-F1
#
_cell.length_a   1.000
_cell.length_b   1.000
_cell.length_c   1.000
_cell.angle_alpha   90.00
_cell.angle_beta   90.00
_cell.angle_gamma   90.00
#
_symmetry.space_group_name_H-M   'P 1'
#
loop_
_entity.id
_entity.type
_entity.pdbx_description
1 polymer ?
#
loop_
_entity_poly.entity_id
_entity_poly.type
_entity_poly.pdbx_seq_one_letter_code
_entity_poly.pdbx_strand_id
1 'polypeptide(L)'
;MRDSVRRRRQTAKEIKVKIVERAACKRGFQKKGRLVVAVAVTLACLIFYFHLAEPPFDLENLTDDERAELKLAEPALIANLTANSPYQLGRFCDSGGDCFVVEQRYWQMRGGLRAQRLIMYELNDKMALTMANLKTPEIITAHHLVHERWAVDPTILSFSYNLMQIAAGFMLEGLSFDPPRNDSAASVQPVQQLQRVLQIGMGGGTATGYLRMLPIQLHLDIVELEPAVYAAAKRWFDFPDAAPNINVHIMDGVVFLKEAAESGLTYDSVILDASSNSPTAAVVCPHPVFMADDVMDAMSKVIRKFEAHFRSCSALKILANGQKLLVCSNRDGFTWAAHRTRMLDNLEQFDEVMATALAPYLDQLNPVKE
;
A
#
# COMPACT_ATOMS: atom_id res chain seq x y z
N MET A 1 70.91 35.83 -0.25
CA MET A 1 70.83 37.09 -1.03
C MET A 1 71.61 36.86 -2.32
N ARG A 2 70.94 36.89 -3.49
CA ARG A 2 71.44 36.62 -4.87
C ARG A 2 71.75 35.12 -5.08
N ASP A 3 71.07 34.31 -5.89
CA ASP A 3 70.34 34.54 -7.13
C ASP A 3 69.15 33.57 -7.27
N SER A 4 67.97 34.01 -6.86
CA SER A 4 66.72 33.56 -7.48
C SER A 4 66.55 34.31 -8.81
N VAL A 5 65.71 33.82 -9.73
CA VAL A 5 65.23 34.55 -10.95
C VAL A 5 66.02 34.35 -12.26
N ARG A 6 66.61 33.18 -12.54
CA ARG A 6 67.19 32.88 -13.88
C ARG A 6 66.81 31.55 -14.55
N ARG A 7 65.65 30.98 -14.21
CA ARG A 7 64.97 29.93 -15.01
C ARG A 7 63.47 30.19 -15.20
N ARG A 8 63.11 31.47 -15.40
CA ARG A 8 61.78 31.95 -15.86
C ARG A 8 61.92 32.97 -17.01
N ARG A 9 62.81 32.68 -17.96
CA ARG A 9 62.95 33.40 -19.24
C ARG A 9 63.24 32.41 -20.36
N GLN A 10 62.24 31.61 -20.69
CA GLN A 10 62.18 30.90 -21.96
C GLN A 10 60.72 30.72 -22.38
N THR A 11 60.00 31.84 -22.39
CA THR A 11 58.73 32.06 -23.09
C THR A 11 58.79 33.47 -23.64
N ALA A 12 59.23 33.64 -24.89
CA ALA A 12 58.96 34.81 -25.75
C ALA A 12 59.90 34.82 -26.97
N LYS A 13 59.71 33.87 -27.90
CA LYS A 13 60.02 34.06 -29.34
C LYS A 13 59.56 32.83 -30.12
N GLU A 14 58.25 32.63 -30.16
CA GLU A 14 57.54 31.94 -31.27
C GLU A 14 56.03 32.13 -31.09
N ILE A 15 55.63 33.40 -31.00
CA ILE A 15 54.26 33.86 -31.29
C ILE A 15 54.41 35.16 -32.07
N LYS A 16 54.48 35.08 -33.39
CA LYS A 16 54.09 36.17 -34.31
C LYS A 16 53.94 35.66 -35.76
N VAL A 17 53.09 34.64 -35.94
CA VAL A 17 52.25 34.55 -37.14
C VAL A 17 50.81 34.45 -36.63
N LYS A 18 50.32 35.59 -36.16
CA LYS A 18 48.89 35.87 -36.02
C LYS A 18 48.58 36.86 -37.13
N ILE A 19 47.39 36.71 -37.72
CA ILE A 19 46.73 37.64 -38.65
C ILE A 19 47.02 37.35 -40.13
N VAL A 20 46.59 36.19 -40.65
CA VAL A 20 45.78 36.03 -41.88
C VAL A 20 45.19 34.60 -41.87
N GLU A 21 44.24 34.31 -40.97
CA GLU A 21 43.34 33.14 -41.11
C GLU A 21 42.15 33.20 -40.14
N ARG A 22 41.71 34.43 -39.81
CA ARG A 22 40.43 34.70 -39.13
C ARG A 22 39.43 35.43 -40.02
N ALA A 23 39.53 35.22 -41.34
CA ALA A 23 38.61 35.82 -42.32
C ALA A 23 38.16 34.81 -43.38
N ALA A 24 37.72 33.62 -42.99
CA ALA A 24 37.02 32.71 -43.90
C ALA A 24 35.99 31.79 -43.22
N CYS A 25 35.49 32.13 -42.03
CA CYS A 25 34.33 31.45 -41.45
C CYS A 25 33.33 32.45 -40.88
N LYS A 26 32.91 33.40 -41.73
CA LYS A 26 31.69 34.20 -41.59
C LYS A 26 31.33 34.82 -42.94
N ARG A 27 30.77 33.98 -43.82
CA ARG A 27 29.75 34.26 -44.87
C ARG A 27 29.83 33.14 -45.92
N GLY A 28 28.88 32.22 -45.88
CA GLY A 28 28.85 31.04 -46.76
C GLY A 28 27.77 30.06 -46.32
N PHE A 29 26.54 30.49 -46.43
CA PHE A 29 25.34 29.70 -46.19
C PHE A 29 25.24 28.61 -47.29
N GLN A 30 25.50 27.34 -46.96
CA GLN A 30 24.99 26.21 -47.73
C GLN A 30 24.42 25.18 -46.73
N LYS A 31 23.10 25.30 -46.53
CA LYS A 31 22.22 24.38 -45.79
C LYS A 31 22.36 22.97 -46.37
N LYS A 32 23.22 22.10 -45.82
CA LYS A 32 23.15 20.63 -46.06
C LYS A 32 23.91 19.78 -45.02
N GLY A 33 24.95 20.30 -44.35
CA GLY A 33 25.79 19.50 -43.44
C GLY A 33 25.43 19.50 -41.94
N ARG A 34 24.64 20.47 -41.45
CA ARG A 34 24.30 20.59 -40.01
C ARG A 34 23.22 19.61 -39.55
N LEU A 35 22.29 19.26 -40.44
CA LEU A 35 21.24 18.29 -40.15
C LEU A 35 21.82 16.87 -40.09
N VAL A 36 22.78 16.53 -40.95
CA VAL A 36 23.39 15.19 -41.00
C VAL A 36 24.22 14.89 -39.75
N VAL A 37 25.00 15.87 -39.26
CA VAL A 37 25.79 15.69 -38.03
C VAL A 37 24.90 15.68 -36.79
N ALA A 38 23.87 16.53 -36.73
CA ALA A 38 22.92 16.53 -35.62
C ALA A 38 22.13 15.22 -35.56
N VAL A 39 21.62 14.74 -36.72
CA VAL A 39 20.90 13.47 -36.84
C VAL A 39 21.81 12.28 -36.52
N ALA A 40 23.07 12.27 -36.97
CA ALA A 40 24.00 11.19 -36.66
C ALA A 40 24.32 11.10 -35.16
N VAL A 41 24.44 12.25 -34.47
CA VAL A 41 24.67 12.30 -33.01
C VAL A 41 23.41 11.88 -32.24
N THR A 42 22.21 12.32 -32.63
CA THR A 42 20.98 11.82 -32.00
C THR A 42 20.70 10.36 -32.31
N LEU A 43 20.98 9.86 -33.52
CA LEU A 43 20.84 8.45 -33.84
C LEU A 43 21.85 7.62 -33.05
N ALA A 44 23.10 8.07 -32.92
CA ALA A 44 24.10 7.39 -32.10
C ALA A 44 23.72 7.40 -30.61
N CYS A 45 23.20 8.51 -30.07
CA CYS A 45 22.68 8.57 -28.70
C CYS A 45 21.43 7.70 -28.52
N LEU A 46 20.54 7.60 -29.52
CA LEU A 46 19.38 6.70 -29.49
C LEU A 46 19.82 5.25 -29.57
N ILE A 47 20.77 4.89 -30.45
CA ILE A 47 21.34 3.54 -30.54
C ILE A 47 22.06 3.18 -29.23
N PHE A 48 22.80 4.11 -28.61
CA PHE A 48 23.41 3.90 -27.30
C PHE A 48 22.36 3.79 -26.19
N TYR A 49 21.27 4.55 -26.26
CA TYR A 49 20.13 4.44 -25.34
C TYR A 49 19.39 3.10 -25.53
N PHE A 50 19.24 2.61 -26.75
CA PHE A 50 18.64 1.31 -27.10
C PHE A 50 19.60 0.12 -26.87
N HIS A 51 20.92 0.33 -26.84
CA HIS A 51 21.90 -0.71 -26.49
C HIS A 51 22.26 -0.75 -25.00
N LEU A 52 22.07 0.34 -24.25
CA LEU A 52 22.17 0.34 -22.78
C LEU A 52 20.83 0.07 -22.10
N ALA A 53 19.71 0.31 -22.77
CA ALA A 53 18.44 -0.28 -22.42
C ALA A 53 18.41 -1.69 -23.03
N GLU A 54 19.08 -2.64 -22.39
CA GLU A 54 18.65 -4.03 -22.54
C GLU A 54 17.14 -4.04 -22.30
N PRO A 55 16.34 -4.68 -23.18
CA PRO A 55 14.92 -4.87 -22.89
C PRO A 55 14.82 -5.47 -21.49
N PRO A 56 13.84 -5.05 -20.67
CA PRO A 56 13.67 -5.65 -19.36
C PRO A 56 13.68 -7.16 -19.54
N PHE A 57 14.66 -7.82 -18.93
CA PHE A 57 14.88 -9.26 -19.06
C PHE A 57 13.54 -9.94 -18.79
N ASP A 58 12.97 -10.57 -19.82
CA ASP A 58 11.62 -11.12 -19.76
C ASP A 58 11.65 -12.40 -18.93
N LEU A 59 11.51 -12.22 -17.62
CA LEU A 59 11.47 -13.30 -16.63
C LEU A 59 10.23 -14.20 -16.81
N GLU A 60 9.22 -13.76 -17.57
CA GLU A 60 7.97 -14.50 -17.76
C GLU A 60 8.10 -15.58 -18.85
N ASN A 61 9.02 -15.44 -19.80
CA ASN A 61 9.20 -16.36 -20.94
C ASN A 61 10.60 -17.00 -20.99
N LEU A 62 11.15 -17.39 -19.84
CA LEU A 62 12.42 -18.11 -19.78
C LEU A 62 12.27 -19.56 -20.26
N THR A 63 13.23 -20.01 -21.06
CA THR A 63 13.43 -21.45 -21.32
C THR A 63 13.81 -22.18 -20.02
N ASP A 64 13.61 -23.49 -19.98
CA ASP A 64 13.98 -24.31 -18.82
C ASP A 64 15.48 -24.22 -18.51
N ASP A 65 16.33 -24.11 -19.54
CA ASP A 65 17.78 -23.98 -19.39
C ASP A 65 18.17 -22.61 -18.80
N GLU A 66 17.60 -21.51 -19.28
CA GLU A 66 17.82 -20.17 -18.71
C GLU A 66 17.35 -20.09 -17.26
N ARG A 67 16.20 -20.69 -16.96
CA ARG A 67 15.67 -20.82 -15.60
C ARG A 67 16.64 -21.59 -14.69
N ALA A 68 17.16 -22.72 -15.17
CA ALA A 68 18.12 -23.53 -14.42
C ALA A 68 19.42 -22.75 -14.17
N GLU A 69 19.91 -21.99 -15.16
CA GLU A 69 21.12 -21.19 -15.02
C GLU A 69 20.95 -20.07 -13.98
N LEU A 70 19.84 -19.33 -14.01
CA LEU A 70 19.55 -18.29 -13.02
C LEU A 70 19.41 -18.86 -11.61
N LYS A 71 18.80 -20.04 -11.47
CA LYS A 71 18.67 -20.73 -10.18
C LYS A 71 20.00 -21.09 -9.53
N LEU A 72 21.10 -21.21 -10.29
CA LEU A 72 22.44 -21.44 -9.72
C LEU A 72 22.92 -20.25 -8.87
N ALA A 73 22.55 -19.02 -9.24
CA ALA A 73 22.95 -17.80 -8.53
C ALA A 73 22.01 -17.43 -7.37
N GLU A 74 20.77 -17.91 -7.39
CA GLU A 74 19.71 -17.58 -6.43
C GLU A 74 20.14 -17.74 -4.95
N PRO A 75 20.82 -18.82 -4.51
CA PRO A 75 21.22 -18.97 -3.11
C PRO A 75 22.14 -17.84 -2.61
N ALA A 76 23.07 -17.38 -3.45
CA ALA A 76 23.98 -16.28 -3.10
C ALA A 76 23.23 -14.93 -3.03
N LEU A 77 22.25 -14.73 -3.91
CA LEU A 77 21.40 -13.54 -3.89
C LEU A 77 20.48 -13.50 -2.67
N ILE A 78 19.88 -14.64 -2.31
CA ILE A 78 19.08 -14.78 -1.08
C ILE A 78 19.94 -14.54 0.17
N ALA A 79 21.16 -15.09 0.20
CA ALA A 79 22.09 -14.85 1.30
C ALA A 79 22.45 -13.36 1.43
N ASN A 80 22.63 -12.65 0.30
CA ASN A 80 22.86 -11.21 0.30
C ASN A 80 21.66 -10.43 0.85
N LEU A 81 20.45 -10.72 0.36
CA LEU A 81 19.23 -10.04 0.82
C LEU A 81 18.98 -10.25 2.33
N THR A 82 19.16 -11.47 2.81
CA THR A 82 18.94 -11.80 4.23
C THR A 82 20.04 -11.24 5.14
N ALA A 83 21.31 -11.24 4.72
CA ALA A 83 22.40 -10.64 5.49
C ALA A 83 22.30 -9.10 5.62
N ASN A 84 21.64 -8.44 4.67
CA ASN A 84 21.43 -7.00 4.66
C ASN A 84 20.03 -6.57 5.15
N SER A 85 19.31 -7.47 5.82
CA SER A 85 17.99 -7.19 6.41
C SER A 85 18.11 -6.76 7.88
N PRO A 86 17.35 -5.74 8.36
CA PRO A 86 16.44 -4.88 7.61
C PRO A 86 17.19 -3.88 6.72
N TYR A 87 16.62 -3.61 5.53
CA TYR A 87 17.09 -2.56 4.63
C TYR A 87 16.20 -1.33 4.76
N GLN A 88 16.78 -0.16 5.06
CA GLN A 88 16.03 1.09 5.17
C GLN A 88 15.83 1.75 3.80
N LEU A 89 14.57 1.86 3.36
CA LEU A 89 14.15 2.50 2.11
C LEU A 89 14.01 4.02 2.25
N GLY A 90 13.71 4.49 3.46
CA GLY A 90 13.50 5.91 3.68
C GLY A 90 13.04 6.25 5.09
N ARG A 91 12.73 7.54 5.27
CA ARG A 91 12.26 8.12 6.51
C ARG A 91 11.30 9.27 6.18
N PHE A 92 10.25 9.44 6.96
CA PHE A 92 9.35 10.59 6.91
C PHE A 92 8.84 10.94 8.32
N CYS A 93 8.21 12.10 8.49
CA CYS A 93 7.54 12.46 9.74
C CYS A 93 6.14 12.99 9.42
N ASP A 94 5.24 12.82 10.37
CA ASP A 94 3.89 13.36 10.29
C ASP A 94 3.81 14.84 10.71
N SER A 95 2.62 15.41 10.67
CA SER A 95 2.37 16.81 11.06
C SER A 95 2.54 17.06 12.55
N GLY A 96 2.39 16.02 13.39
CA GLY A 96 2.59 16.04 14.83
C GLY A 96 4.07 15.99 15.26
N GLY A 97 4.97 15.64 14.33
CA GLY A 97 6.40 15.53 14.56
C GLY A 97 6.88 14.12 14.90
N ASP A 98 5.98 13.13 14.90
CA ASP A 98 6.38 11.73 15.03
C ASP A 98 7.01 11.26 13.71
N CYS A 99 8.13 10.56 13.83
CA CYS A 99 8.92 10.15 12.68
C CYS A 99 8.93 8.63 12.50
N PHE A 100 8.98 8.23 11.24
CA PHE A 100 8.82 6.85 10.80
C PHE A 100 9.94 6.45 9.86
N VAL A 101 10.37 5.20 9.97
CA VAL A 101 11.33 4.57 9.08
C VAL A 101 10.59 3.57 8.20
N VAL A 102 10.80 3.67 6.89
CA VAL A 102 10.31 2.66 5.95
C VAL A 102 11.44 1.67 5.72
N GLU A 103 11.21 0.41 6.06
CA GLU A 103 12.20 -0.64 5.93
C GLU A 103 11.64 -1.89 5.27
N GLN A 104 12.53 -2.70 4.72
CA GLN A 104 12.23 -3.95 4.06
C GLN A 104 13.02 -5.07 4.74
N ARG A 105 12.30 -6.12 5.14
CA ARG A 105 12.85 -7.27 5.85
C ARG A 105 12.80 -8.50 4.96
N TYR A 106 13.86 -9.31 5.04
CA TYR A 106 14.01 -10.57 4.31
C TYR A 106 14.39 -11.69 5.26
N TRP A 107 13.75 -12.83 5.13
CA TRP A 107 14.14 -14.04 5.87
C TRP A 107 13.82 -15.29 5.08
N GLN A 108 14.61 -16.33 5.30
CA GLN A 108 14.42 -17.60 4.63
C GLN A 108 13.49 -18.49 5.45
N MET A 109 12.50 -19.09 4.78
CA MET A 109 11.58 -20.05 5.35
C MET A 109 11.70 -21.39 4.59
N ARG A 110 11.16 -22.46 5.19
CA ARG A 110 10.96 -23.73 4.49
C ARG A 110 9.96 -23.47 3.35
N GLY A 111 10.45 -23.42 2.10
CA GLY A 111 9.66 -23.06 0.91
C GLY A 111 10.09 -21.78 0.19
N GLY A 112 11.14 -21.08 0.65
CA GLY A 112 11.75 -19.97 -0.10
C GLY A 112 12.00 -18.72 0.74
N LEU A 113 12.43 -17.65 0.06
CA LEU A 113 12.58 -16.32 0.64
C LEU A 113 11.21 -15.72 0.97
N ARG A 114 11.12 -15.00 2.08
CA ARG A 114 10.00 -14.12 2.40
C ARG A 114 10.50 -12.69 2.51
N ALA A 115 9.65 -11.76 2.11
CA ALA A 115 9.94 -10.34 2.13
C ALA A 115 8.73 -9.56 2.63
N GLN A 116 8.97 -8.58 3.50
CA GLN A 116 7.96 -7.67 4.01
C GLN A 116 8.49 -6.24 3.97
N ARG A 117 7.57 -5.29 3.83
CA ARG A 117 7.85 -3.86 3.93
C ARG A 117 7.06 -3.29 5.09
N LEU A 118 7.71 -2.47 5.91
CA LEU A 118 7.15 -1.95 7.15
C LEU A 118 7.30 -0.43 7.23
N ILE A 119 6.31 0.22 7.83
CA ILE A 119 6.43 1.57 8.38
C ILE A 119 6.63 1.40 9.88
N MET A 120 7.83 1.66 10.37
CA MET A 120 8.22 1.53 11.77
C MET A 120 8.24 2.88 12.45
N TYR A 121 7.84 2.94 13.72
CA TYR A 121 8.06 4.15 14.54
C TYR A 121 9.55 4.28 14.82
N GLU A 122 10.14 5.44 14.52
CA GLU A 122 11.60 5.64 14.64
C GLU A 122 12.08 5.48 16.10
N LEU A 123 11.29 5.97 17.05
CA LEU A 123 11.61 5.90 18.48
C LEU A 123 11.14 4.60 19.16
N ASN A 124 10.44 3.72 18.43
CA ASN A 124 9.93 2.45 18.94
C ASN A 124 9.97 1.36 17.85
N ASP A 125 11.10 0.68 17.76
CA ASP A 125 11.38 -0.39 16.79
C ASP A 125 10.54 -1.68 16.97
N LYS A 126 9.73 -1.75 18.03
CA LYS A 126 8.84 -2.88 18.30
C LYS A 126 7.45 -2.69 17.71
N MET A 127 7.11 -1.49 17.25
CA MET A 127 5.78 -1.18 16.74
C MET A 127 5.87 -0.75 15.28
N ALA A 128 5.09 -1.42 14.44
CA ALA A 128 4.90 -1.05 13.05
C ALA A 128 3.54 -0.37 12.91
N LEU A 129 3.50 0.79 12.26
CA LEU A 129 2.26 1.40 11.79
C LEU A 129 1.64 0.57 10.66
N THR A 130 2.48 -0.02 9.80
CA THR A 130 2.04 -0.87 8.71
C THR A 130 3.05 -1.95 8.42
N MET A 131 2.56 -3.12 8.06
CA MET A 131 3.34 -4.25 7.57
C MET A 131 2.64 -4.81 6.34
N ALA A 132 3.36 -4.86 5.22
CA ALA A 132 2.89 -5.36 3.94
C ALA A 132 3.76 -6.54 3.51
N ASN A 133 3.13 -7.63 3.08
CA ASN A 133 3.85 -8.70 2.40
C ASN A 133 4.23 -8.25 0.99
N LEU A 134 5.37 -8.74 0.50
CA LEU A 134 5.84 -8.46 -0.85
C LEU A 134 5.74 -9.73 -1.70
N LYS A 135 5.42 -9.55 -2.98
CA LYS A 135 5.38 -10.65 -3.95
C LYS A 135 6.79 -11.22 -4.07
N THR A 136 6.94 -12.47 -3.67
CA THR A 136 8.21 -13.17 -3.84
C THR A 136 8.22 -13.75 -5.26
N PRO A 137 9.21 -13.39 -6.10
CA PRO A 137 9.31 -13.93 -7.45
C PRO A 137 9.63 -15.43 -7.39
N GLU A 138 9.26 -16.15 -8.44
CA GLU A 138 9.58 -17.58 -8.56
C GLU A 138 11.11 -17.83 -8.56
N ILE A 139 11.87 -16.88 -9.12
CA ILE A 139 13.34 -16.89 -9.19
C ILE A 139 13.89 -15.54 -8.73
N ILE A 140 14.82 -15.56 -7.77
CA ILE A 140 15.56 -14.38 -7.35
C ILE A 140 16.76 -14.17 -8.27
N THR A 141 16.71 -13.09 -9.04
CA THR A 141 17.82 -12.59 -9.86
C THR A 141 18.42 -11.30 -9.29
N ALA A 142 19.55 -10.84 -9.85
CA ALA A 142 20.21 -9.58 -9.45
C ALA A 142 19.29 -8.35 -9.55
N HIS A 143 18.25 -8.39 -10.40
CA HIS A 143 17.23 -7.35 -10.50
C HIS A 143 16.54 -7.07 -9.14
N HIS A 144 16.40 -8.10 -8.31
CA HIS A 144 15.72 -8.05 -7.02
C HIS A 144 16.62 -7.54 -5.88
N LEU A 145 17.90 -7.25 -6.13
CA LEU A 145 18.75 -6.54 -5.18
C LEU A 145 18.38 -5.04 -5.07
N VAL A 146 17.56 -4.52 -6.00
CA VAL A 146 16.97 -3.19 -5.89
C VAL A 146 15.67 -3.29 -5.09
N HIS A 147 15.74 -2.92 -3.81
CA HIS A 147 14.69 -3.15 -2.82
C HIS A 147 13.35 -2.48 -3.17
N GLU A 148 13.38 -1.29 -3.79
CA GLU A 148 12.21 -0.53 -4.22
C GLU A 148 11.39 -1.23 -5.30
N ARG A 149 11.97 -2.19 -6.05
CA ARG A 149 11.28 -2.88 -7.14
C ARG A 149 10.36 -4.01 -6.69
N TRP A 150 10.42 -4.38 -5.42
CA TRP A 150 9.54 -5.41 -4.89
C TRP A 150 8.12 -4.87 -4.76
N ALA A 151 7.19 -5.49 -5.48
CA ALA A 151 5.78 -5.15 -5.45
C ALA A 151 5.13 -5.68 -4.16
N VAL A 152 4.18 -4.91 -3.63
CA VAL A 152 3.30 -5.33 -2.54
C VAL A 152 2.39 -6.46 -3.03
N ASP A 153 2.18 -7.44 -2.15
CA ASP A 153 1.19 -8.48 -2.34
C ASP A 153 -0.12 -8.08 -1.63
N PRO A 154 -1.14 -7.59 -2.37
CA PRO A 154 -2.40 -7.18 -1.77
C PRO A 154 -3.27 -8.36 -1.35
N THR A 155 -2.88 -9.61 -1.65
CA THR A 155 -3.68 -10.80 -1.33
C THR A 155 -3.48 -11.30 0.09
N ILE A 156 -2.51 -10.73 0.84
CA ILE A 156 -2.16 -11.18 2.18
C ILE A 156 -2.09 -9.99 3.14
N LEU A 157 -3.01 -9.94 4.10
CA LEU A 157 -2.93 -9.02 5.24
C LEU A 157 -2.02 -9.58 6.32
N SER A 158 -0.96 -8.83 6.67
CA SER A 158 0.01 -9.27 7.67
C SER A 158 -0.53 -9.17 9.10
N PHE A 159 -1.49 -8.26 9.35
CA PHE A 159 -2.19 -8.17 10.62
C PHE A 159 -3.57 -8.82 10.53
N SER A 160 -3.80 -9.85 11.36
CA SER A 160 -5.06 -10.59 11.39
C SER A 160 -6.26 -9.73 11.78
N TYR A 161 -6.05 -8.64 12.54
CA TYR A 161 -7.14 -7.73 12.91
C TYR A 161 -7.69 -6.98 11.69
N ASN A 162 -6.86 -6.59 10.72
CA ASN A 162 -7.35 -5.94 9.48
C ASN A 162 -8.23 -6.89 8.68
N LEU A 163 -7.83 -8.17 8.60
CA LEU A 163 -8.62 -9.18 7.91
C LEU A 163 -9.97 -9.37 8.61
N MET A 164 -10.01 -9.40 9.94
CA MET A 164 -11.25 -9.48 10.71
C MET A 164 -12.12 -8.22 10.59
N GLN A 165 -11.53 -7.02 10.49
CA GLN A 165 -12.29 -5.77 10.24
C GLN A 165 -13.04 -5.83 8.91
N ILE A 166 -12.39 -6.30 7.84
CA ILE A 166 -13.03 -6.54 6.53
C ILE A 166 -14.06 -7.69 6.65
N ALA A 167 -13.64 -8.77 7.31
CA ALA A 167 -14.43 -9.88 7.84
C ALA A 167 -15.83 -9.49 8.32
N ALA A 168 -15.82 -8.56 9.26
CA ALA A 168 -17.00 -8.09 9.98
C ALA A 168 -18.05 -7.47 9.05
N GLY A 169 -17.65 -6.88 7.92
CA GLY A 169 -18.58 -6.37 6.92
C GLY A 169 -19.49 -7.47 6.37
N PHE A 170 -18.94 -8.64 6.04
CA PHE A 170 -19.70 -9.80 5.57
C PHE A 170 -20.44 -10.50 6.71
N MET A 171 -19.76 -10.69 7.84
CA MET A 171 -20.34 -11.27 9.05
C MET A 171 -21.62 -10.55 9.48
N LEU A 172 -21.64 -9.22 9.36
CA LEU A 172 -22.79 -8.38 9.69
C LEU A 172 -23.79 -8.13 8.55
N GLU A 173 -23.54 -8.66 7.35
CA GLU A 173 -24.38 -8.43 6.16
C GLU A 173 -24.44 -6.95 5.74
N GLY A 174 -23.36 -6.22 6.06
CA GLY A 174 -23.05 -4.96 5.41
C GLY A 174 -22.54 -5.22 3.99
N LEU A 175 -21.64 -6.19 3.84
CA LEU A 175 -21.12 -6.66 2.56
C LEU A 175 -21.66 -8.05 2.19
N SER A 176 -21.71 -8.34 0.89
CA SER A 176 -22.13 -9.64 0.35
C SER A 176 -21.42 -9.94 -0.97
N PHE A 177 -21.11 -11.23 -1.20
CA PHE A 177 -20.66 -11.74 -2.50
C PHE A 177 -21.81 -11.94 -3.48
N ASP A 178 -23.03 -12.11 -2.96
CA ASP A 178 -24.20 -12.37 -3.78
C ASP A 178 -24.81 -11.07 -4.33
N PRO A 179 -25.29 -11.07 -5.58
CA PRO A 179 -26.23 -10.05 -6.03
C PRO A 179 -27.52 -10.13 -5.16
N PRO A 180 -28.20 -9.01 -4.87
CA PRO A 180 -29.44 -9.04 -4.11
C PRO A 180 -30.42 -10.04 -4.73
N ARG A 181 -30.95 -10.97 -3.92
CA ARG A 181 -32.06 -11.82 -4.36
C ARG A 181 -33.28 -10.93 -4.62
N ASN A 182 -33.51 -10.60 -5.89
CA ASN A 182 -34.83 -10.21 -6.34
C ASN A 182 -35.66 -11.49 -6.45
N ASP A 183 -36.40 -11.82 -5.39
CA ASP A 183 -37.37 -12.93 -5.37
C ASP A 183 -38.54 -12.75 -6.37
N SER A 184 -38.43 -11.82 -7.32
CA SER A 184 -39.50 -11.43 -8.25
C SER A 184 -39.06 -11.22 -9.70
N ALA A 185 -37.80 -11.50 -10.08
CA ALA A 185 -37.35 -11.31 -11.47
C ALA A 185 -36.44 -12.44 -11.95
N ALA A 186 -37.05 -13.54 -12.42
CA ALA A 186 -36.38 -14.43 -13.35
C ALA A 186 -36.04 -13.62 -14.61
N SER A 187 -34.78 -13.68 -15.06
CA SER A 187 -34.23 -13.19 -16.36
C SER A 187 -33.51 -11.82 -16.44
N VAL A 188 -32.96 -11.29 -15.34
CA VAL A 188 -31.91 -10.26 -15.44
C VAL A 188 -30.59 -10.86 -14.97
N GLN A 189 -29.54 -10.80 -15.79
CA GLN A 189 -28.17 -11.11 -15.39
C GLN A 189 -27.89 -10.37 -14.07
N PRO A 190 -27.41 -11.04 -13.01
CA PRO A 190 -27.19 -10.37 -11.75
C PRO A 190 -26.14 -9.27 -11.92
N VAL A 191 -26.59 -8.02 -11.92
CA VAL A 191 -25.68 -6.89 -11.80
C VAL A 191 -25.17 -6.94 -10.37
N GLN A 192 -23.88 -7.23 -10.16
CA GLN A 192 -23.27 -7.08 -8.85
C GLN A 192 -23.53 -5.65 -8.37
N GLN A 193 -24.22 -5.53 -7.23
CA GLN A 193 -24.53 -4.22 -6.67
C GLN A 193 -23.24 -3.56 -6.18
N LEU A 194 -23.05 -2.28 -6.53
CA LEU A 194 -21.97 -1.47 -5.97
C LEU A 194 -22.18 -1.35 -4.45
N GLN A 195 -21.19 -1.77 -3.68
CA GLN A 195 -21.17 -1.67 -2.23
C GLN A 195 -20.16 -0.60 -1.80
N ARG A 196 -20.54 0.25 -0.84
CA ARG A 196 -19.74 1.40 -0.41
C ARG A 196 -19.05 1.11 0.92
N VAL A 197 -17.73 1.27 0.98
CA VAL A 197 -16.94 1.11 2.20
C VAL A 197 -16.26 2.42 2.54
N LEU A 198 -16.40 2.85 3.80
CA LEU A 198 -15.61 3.93 4.39
C LEU A 198 -14.50 3.30 5.23
N GLN A 199 -13.24 3.65 4.97
CA GLN A 199 -12.11 3.28 5.82
C GLN A 199 -11.51 4.55 6.42
N ILE A 200 -11.49 4.66 7.75
CA ILE A 200 -10.85 5.76 8.48
C ILE A 200 -9.55 5.24 9.10
N GLY A 201 -8.43 5.83 8.72
CA GLY A 201 -7.09 5.34 9.01
C GLY A 201 -6.60 4.44 7.87
N MET A 202 -5.61 4.93 7.11
CA MET A 202 -5.10 4.24 5.92
C MET A 202 -3.82 3.47 6.21
N GLY A 203 -2.92 4.06 6.99
CA GLY A 203 -1.55 3.56 7.14
C GLY A 203 -0.85 3.47 5.77
N GLY A 204 -0.12 2.39 5.51
CA GLY A 204 0.43 2.10 4.18
C GLY A 204 -0.59 1.53 3.19
N GLY A 205 -1.87 1.42 3.56
CA GLY A 205 -2.97 1.05 2.67
C GLY A 205 -3.11 -0.43 2.33
N THR A 206 -2.60 -1.32 3.18
CA THR A 206 -2.71 -2.78 2.99
C THR A 206 -4.16 -3.27 3.01
N ALA A 207 -4.97 -2.76 3.95
CA ALA A 207 -6.40 -3.05 4.01
C ALA A 207 -7.14 -2.61 2.74
N THR A 208 -6.82 -1.40 2.23
CA THR A 208 -7.36 -0.88 0.97
C THR A 208 -6.96 -1.75 -0.22
N GLY A 209 -5.70 -2.17 -0.29
CA GLY A 209 -5.21 -3.10 -1.30
C GLY A 209 -5.97 -4.44 -1.28
N TYR A 210 -6.19 -4.99 -0.09
CA TYR A 210 -6.93 -6.25 0.09
C TYR A 210 -8.41 -6.13 -0.28
N LEU A 211 -9.08 -5.02 0.09
CA LEU A 211 -10.47 -4.75 -0.29
C LEU A 211 -10.66 -4.82 -1.82
N ARG A 212 -9.68 -4.36 -2.60
CA ARG A 212 -9.73 -4.44 -4.08
C ARG A 212 -9.65 -5.86 -4.63
N MET A 213 -9.14 -6.81 -3.84
CA MET A 213 -9.05 -8.21 -4.24
C MET A 213 -10.37 -8.96 -4.03
N LEU A 214 -11.31 -8.38 -3.28
CA LEU A 214 -12.62 -8.97 -3.10
C LEU A 214 -13.35 -9.07 -4.44
N PRO A 215 -13.97 -10.21 -4.77
CA PRO A 215 -14.67 -10.42 -6.05
C PRO A 215 -16.06 -9.74 -6.08
N ILE A 216 -16.14 -8.48 -5.64
CA ILE A 216 -17.36 -7.65 -5.58
C ILE A 216 -17.06 -6.23 -6.07
N GLN A 217 -18.09 -5.54 -6.56
CA GLN A 217 -17.96 -4.14 -6.95
C GLN A 217 -17.95 -3.23 -5.71
N LEU A 218 -16.81 -2.60 -5.43
CA LEU A 218 -16.64 -1.69 -4.32
C LEU A 218 -16.43 -0.25 -4.76
N HIS A 219 -16.98 0.68 -4.00
CA HIS A 219 -16.55 2.07 -3.94
C HIS A 219 -15.93 2.31 -2.56
N LEU A 220 -14.70 2.80 -2.53
CA LEU A 220 -13.94 3.01 -1.31
C LEU A 220 -13.73 4.50 -1.08
N ASP A 221 -14.20 5.02 0.05
CA ASP A 221 -13.77 6.31 0.58
C ASP A 221 -12.75 6.03 1.69
N ILE A 222 -11.52 6.51 1.51
CA ILE A 222 -10.40 6.32 2.42
C ILE A 222 -10.10 7.67 3.07
N VAL A 223 -10.17 7.75 4.39
CA VAL A 223 -9.84 8.97 5.14
C VAL A 223 -8.52 8.76 5.85
N GLU A 224 -7.55 9.59 5.54
CA GLU A 224 -6.23 9.61 6.17
C GLU A 224 -5.95 11.01 6.71
N LEU A 225 -5.52 11.10 7.97
CA LEU A 225 -5.23 12.38 8.60
C LEU A 225 -3.93 12.97 8.02
N GLU A 226 -2.93 12.13 7.80
CA GLU A 226 -1.55 12.56 7.60
C GLU A 226 -1.12 12.50 6.12
N PRO A 227 -0.88 13.65 5.46
CA PRO A 227 -0.43 13.67 4.06
C PRO A 227 0.92 12.97 3.86
N ALA A 228 1.77 12.93 4.88
CA ALA A 228 3.05 12.25 4.83
C ALA A 228 2.89 10.73 4.79
N VAL A 229 1.92 10.17 5.52
CA VAL A 229 1.57 8.75 5.48
C VAL A 229 1.02 8.39 4.10
N TYR A 230 0.15 9.23 3.54
CA TYR A 230 -0.35 9.04 2.18
C TYR A 230 0.75 9.06 1.12
N ALA A 231 1.68 10.03 1.19
CA ALA A 231 2.84 10.06 0.30
C ALA A 231 3.73 8.82 0.45
N ALA A 232 3.90 8.32 1.68
CA ALA A 232 4.66 7.11 1.94
C ALA A 232 3.98 5.86 1.35
N ALA A 233 2.67 5.72 1.50
CA ALA A 233 1.90 4.62 0.93
C ALA A 233 2.02 4.56 -0.59
N LYS A 234 1.91 5.70 -1.27
CA LYS A 234 2.09 5.79 -2.73
C LYS A 234 3.51 5.43 -3.17
N ARG A 235 4.50 5.92 -2.45
CA ARG A 235 5.91 5.77 -2.83
C ARG A 235 6.43 4.36 -2.60
N TRP A 236 6.00 3.72 -1.51
CA TRP A 236 6.61 2.48 -1.04
C TRP A 236 5.62 1.34 -0.87
N PHE A 237 4.31 1.51 -0.99
CA PHE A 237 3.35 0.44 -0.71
C PHE A 237 2.37 0.15 -1.86
N ASP A 238 2.69 0.60 -3.08
CA ASP A 238 1.85 0.42 -4.28
C ASP A 238 0.39 0.84 -4.06
N PHE A 239 0.20 1.91 -3.31
CA PHE A 239 -1.13 2.36 -2.92
C PHE A 239 -2.00 2.68 -4.16
N PRO A 240 -3.20 2.11 -4.31
CA PRO A 240 -3.94 2.08 -5.58
C PRO A 240 -4.83 3.31 -5.82
N ASP A 241 -4.35 4.51 -5.50
CA ASP A 241 -5.15 5.75 -5.57
C ASP A 241 -5.53 6.22 -6.98
N ALA A 242 -4.91 5.66 -8.01
CA ALA A 242 -5.30 5.90 -9.41
C ALA A 242 -6.58 5.14 -9.81
N ALA A 243 -7.08 4.22 -8.98
CA ALA A 243 -8.29 3.46 -9.28
C ALA A 243 -9.54 4.36 -9.17
N PRO A 244 -10.44 4.36 -10.17
CA PRO A 244 -11.57 5.30 -10.22
C PRO A 244 -12.64 5.06 -9.14
N ASN A 245 -12.58 3.90 -8.47
CA ASN A 245 -13.49 3.52 -7.41
C ASN A 245 -12.89 3.75 -6.01
N ILE A 246 -11.77 4.45 -5.91
CA ILE A 246 -11.08 4.79 -4.65
C ILE A 246 -10.93 6.30 -4.56
N ASN A 247 -11.52 6.88 -3.53
CA ASN A 247 -11.39 8.28 -3.20
C ASN A 247 -10.60 8.41 -1.90
N VAL A 248 -9.53 9.19 -1.92
CA VAL A 248 -8.72 9.47 -0.73
C VAL A 248 -9.02 10.89 -0.25
N HIS A 249 -9.41 11.00 1.01
CA HIS A 249 -9.71 12.25 1.70
C HIS A 249 -8.60 12.49 2.73
N ILE A 250 -7.73 13.46 2.49
CA ILE A 250 -6.68 13.85 3.45
C ILE A 250 -7.27 14.88 4.41
N MET A 251 -7.86 14.39 5.50
CA MET A 251 -8.56 15.22 6.50
C MET A 251 -8.81 14.46 7.80
N ASP A 252 -9.31 15.20 8.81
CA ASP A 252 -9.78 14.62 10.07
C ASP A 252 -11.03 13.75 9.84
N GLY A 253 -10.99 12.50 10.30
CA GLY A 253 -12.09 11.54 10.13
C GLY A 253 -13.35 11.88 10.92
N VAL A 254 -13.26 12.60 12.03
CA VAL A 254 -14.43 13.13 12.74
C VAL A 254 -15.11 14.19 11.90
N VAL A 255 -14.32 15.08 11.27
CA VAL A 255 -14.87 16.09 10.35
C VAL A 255 -15.54 15.42 9.17
N PHE A 256 -14.87 14.46 8.53
CA PHE A 256 -15.45 13.68 7.43
C PHE A 256 -16.76 13.01 7.81
N LEU A 257 -16.83 12.35 8.97
CA LEU A 257 -18.04 11.68 9.44
C LEU A 257 -19.21 12.66 9.64
N LYS A 258 -18.94 13.85 10.19
CA LYS A 258 -19.96 14.88 10.40
C LYS A 258 -20.49 15.42 9.07
N GLU A 259 -19.60 15.75 8.14
CA GLU A 259 -19.97 16.22 6.80
C GLU A 259 -20.70 15.15 5.99
N ALA A 260 -20.25 13.89 6.06
CA ALA A 260 -20.91 12.75 5.45
C ALA A 260 -22.33 12.56 6.01
N ALA A 261 -22.50 12.64 7.34
CA ALA A 261 -23.81 12.53 7.99
C ALA A 261 -24.75 13.69 7.60
N GLU A 262 -24.24 14.93 7.55
CA GLU A 262 -25.01 16.12 7.14
C GLU A 262 -25.42 16.08 5.66
N SER A 263 -24.57 15.52 4.79
CA SER A 263 -24.85 15.37 3.36
C SER A 263 -25.71 14.14 3.01
N GLY A 264 -26.04 13.30 3.99
CA GLY A 264 -26.81 12.07 3.77
C GLY A 264 -26.01 10.97 3.06
N LEU A 265 -24.68 11.07 3.06
CA LEU A 265 -23.81 10.04 2.49
C LEU A 265 -23.85 8.79 3.35
N THR A 266 -24.02 7.63 2.72
CA THR A 266 -24.14 6.35 3.42
C THR A 266 -23.23 5.28 2.86
N TYR A 267 -22.88 4.32 3.73
CA TYR A 267 -21.93 3.24 3.50
C TYR A 267 -22.53 1.91 3.95
N ASP A 268 -22.20 0.84 3.22
CA ASP A 268 -22.54 -0.52 3.55
C ASP A 268 -21.66 -1.07 4.69
N SER A 269 -20.41 -0.58 4.79
CA SER A 269 -19.48 -0.90 5.88
C SER A 269 -18.60 0.30 6.22
N VAL A 270 -18.33 0.50 7.51
CA VAL A 270 -17.39 1.50 8.03
C VAL A 270 -16.31 0.76 8.80
N ILE A 271 -15.05 0.91 8.38
CA ILE A 271 -13.86 0.36 9.03
C ILE A 271 -13.15 1.52 9.74
N LEU A 272 -13.03 1.42 11.06
CA LEU A 272 -12.27 2.38 11.87
C LEU A 272 -10.96 1.74 12.33
N ASP A 273 -9.85 2.18 11.74
CA ASP A 273 -8.47 1.81 12.07
C ASP A 273 -7.62 3.07 12.31
N ALA A 274 -8.16 4.02 13.07
CA ALA A 274 -7.49 5.25 13.44
C ALA A 274 -7.01 5.17 14.89
N SER A 275 -5.69 5.17 15.09
CA SER A 275 -5.07 4.99 16.40
C SER A 275 -4.31 6.25 16.85
N SER A 276 -4.03 6.34 18.15
CA SER A 276 -3.12 7.35 18.69
C SER A 276 -1.67 6.90 18.53
N ASN A 277 -0.80 7.80 18.08
CA ASN A 277 0.64 7.61 18.11
C ASN A 277 1.22 7.70 19.53
N SER A 278 0.43 8.16 20.51
CA SER A 278 0.89 8.34 21.89
C SER A 278 1.10 7.01 22.60
N PRO A 279 2.32 6.67 23.03
CA PRO A 279 2.61 5.43 23.76
C PRO A 279 2.00 5.42 25.17
N THR A 280 1.50 6.56 25.65
CA THR A 280 0.86 6.72 26.96
C THR A 280 -0.67 6.79 26.87
N ALA A 281 -1.25 6.63 25.68
CA ALA A 281 -2.70 6.63 25.53
C ALA A 281 -3.33 5.45 26.29
N ALA A 282 -4.35 5.73 27.10
CA ALA A 282 -5.10 4.70 27.82
C ALA A 282 -5.87 3.77 26.87
N VAL A 283 -6.29 4.30 25.72
CA VAL A 283 -6.84 3.56 24.58
C VAL A 283 -6.08 4.01 23.34
N VAL A 284 -5.32 3.09 22.74
CA VAL A 284 -4.51 3.36 21.55
C VAL A 284 -5.36 3.29 20.29
N CYS A 285 -6.20 2.26 20.14
CA CYS A 285 -7.03 2.07 18.96
C CYS A 285 -8.45 1.63 19.35
N PRO A 286 -9.51 2.34 18.91
CA PRO A 286 -9.46 3.58 18.15
C PRO A 286 -9.00 4.78 19.00
N HIS A 287 -8.59 5.88 18.36
CA HIS A 287 -8.32 7.13 19.06
C HIS A 287 -9.59 7.55 19.84
N PRO A 288 -9.48 7.97 21.12
CA PRO A 288 -10.65 8.22 21.98
C PRO A 288 -11.67 9.22 21.44
N VAL A 289 -11.25 10.13 20.56
CA VAL A 289 -12.14 11.08 19.86
C VAL A 289 -13.26 10.38 19.10
N PHE A 290 -13.00 9.19 18.54
CA PHE A 290 -14.01 8.41 17.81
C PHE A 290 -15.03 7.72 18.70
N MET A 291 -14.82 7.72 20.02
CA MET A 291 -15.75 7.17 21.01
C MET A 291 -16.64 8.23 21.67
N ALA A 292 -16.49 9.51 21.29
CA ALA A 292 -17.37 10.57 21.78
C ALA A 292 -18.80 10.37 21.23
N ASP A 293 -19.80 10.66 22.06
CA ASP A 293 -21.22 10.43 21.73
C ASP A 293 -21.61 11.08 20.39
N ASP A 294 -21.26 12.35 20.17
CA ASP A 294 -21.59 13.07 18.93
C ASP A 294 -20.91 12.48 17.68
N VAL A 295 -19.75 11.85 17.85
CA VAL A 295 -19.02 11.18 16.76
C VAL A 295 -19.60 9.81 16.48
N MET A 296 -19.95 9.05 17.51
CA MET A 296 -20.67 7.78 17.37
C MET A 296 -22.05 7.98 16.73
N ASP A 297 -22.72 9.09 17.04
CA ASP A 297 -23.98 9.51 16.42
C ASP A 297 -23.77 9.77 14.92
N ALA A 298 -22.75 10.55 14.54
CA ALA A 298 -22.42 10.78 13.13
C ALA A 298 -22.07 9.47 12.41
N MET A 299 -21.29 8.60 13.04
CA MET A 299 -20.92 7.30 12.48
C MET A 299 -22.13 6.38 12.26
N SER A 300 -23.10 6.40 13.17
CA SER A 300 -24.32 5.61 13.02
C SER A 300 -25.19 6.09 11.85
N LYS A 301 -25.21 7.40 11.57
CA LYS A 301 -25.99 8.02 10.48
C LYS A 301 -25.42 7.71 9.10
N VAL A 302 -24.10 7.51 8.99
CA VAL A 302 -23.46 7.19 7.70
C VAL A 302 -23.54 5.70 7.35
N ILE A 303 -24.13 4.84 8.17
CA ILE A 303 -24.31 3.41 7.84
C ILE A 303 -25.68 3.21 7.17
N ARG A 304 -25.70 2.60 5.99
CA ARG A 304 -26.83 2.54 5.02
C ARG A 304 -28.08 1.80 5.50
N LYS A 305 -28.17 1.37 6.76
CA LYS A 305 -29.36 0.70 7.30
C LYS A 305 -29.79 1.36 8.62
N PHE A 306 -30.61 2.40 8.51
CA PHE A 306 -31.42 3.06 9.55
C PHE A 306 -30.76 4.16 10.39
N GLU A 307 -31.49 5.27 10.52
CA GLU A 307 -31.15 6.56 11.16
C GLU A 307 -31.20 6.57 12.71
N ALA A 308 -31.05 5.41 13.35
CA ALA A 308 -30.95 5.34 14.82
C ALA A 308 -29.55 4.85 15.20
N HIS A 309 -29.05 5.31 16.36
CA HIS A 309 -27.81 4.81 16.99
C HIS A 309 -27.70 3.29 16.89
N PHE A 310 -26.47 2.77 16.90
CA PHE A 310 -26.20 1.33 16.89
C PHE A 310 -27.11 0.57 17.88
N ARG A 311 -28.14 -0.09 17.34
CA ARG A 311 -29.14 -0.80 18.15
C ARG A 311 -28.58 -2.08 18.76
N SER A 312 -27.52 -2.62 18.17
CA SER A 312 -26.88 -3.84 18.62
C SER A 312 -25.38 -3.78 18.38
N CYS A 313 -24.61 -3.84 19.45
CA CYS A 313 -23.15 -3.96 19.39
C CYS A 313 -22.70 -5.22 20.12
N SER A 314 -21.60 -5.81 19.67
CA SER A 314 -20.97 -6.96 20.31
C SER A 314 -19.46 -6.79 20.29
N ALA A 315 -18.83 -6.95 21.46
CA ALA A 315 -17.38 -6.96 21.57
C ALA A 315 -16.88 -8.41 21.44
N LEU A 316 -16.12 -8.69 20.39
CA LEU A 316 -15.60 -10.02 20.06
C LEU A 316 -14.11 -10.09 20.36
N LYS A 317 -13.64 -11.17 20.97
CA LYS A 317 -12.20 -11.44 21.10
C LYS A 317 -11.68 -11.93 19.75
N ILE A 318 -10.66 -11.25 19.24
CA ILE A 318 -10.08 -11.56 17.93
C ILE A 318 -8.66 -12.11 18.02
N LEU A 319 -8.07 -12.14 19.21
CA LEU A 319 -6.79 -12.79 19.47
C LEU A 319 -6.79 -13.38 20.89
N ALA A 320 -6.00 -14.43 21.09
CA ALA A 320 -5.80 -15.06 22.40
C ALA A 320 -5.22 -14.10 23.46
N ASN A 321 -4.50 -13.05 23.03
CA ASN A 321 -3.95 -12.03 23.93
C ASN A 321 -4.98 -11.02 24.46
N GLY A 322 -6.26 -11.15 24.06
CA GLY A 322 -7.36 -10.34 24.57
C GLY A 322 -7.68 -9.09 23.75
N GLN A 323 -7.09 -8.89 22.56
CA GLN A 323 -7.58 -7.88 21.62
C GLN A 323 -9.06 -8.11 21.29
N LYS A 324 -9.82 -7.02 21.23
CA LYS A 324 -11.25 -7.04 20.97
C LYS A 324 -11.58 -6.22 19.73
N LEU A 325 -12.51 -6.72 18.93
CA LEU A 325 -13.17 -5.96 17.88
C LEU A 325 -14.58 -5.61 18.37
N LEU A 326 -14.93 -4.33 18.27
CA LEU A 326 -16.31 -3.91 18.47
C LEU A 326 -17.03 -3.97 17.12
N VAL A 327 -18.12 -4.73 17.08
CA VAL A 327 -18.90 -4.95 15.88
C VAL A 327 -20.31 -4.47 16.16
N CYS A 328 -20.79 -3.49 15.39
CA CYS A 328 -22.06 -2.85 15.63
C CYS A 328 -22.96 -2.86 14.40
N SER A 329 -24.26 -3.05 14.62
CA SER A 329 -25.31 -3.05 13.63
C SER A 329 -26.46 -2.17 14.08
N ASN A 330 -27.10 -1.51 13.12
CA ASN A 330 -28.33 -0.76 13.33
C ASN A 330 -29.59 -1.67 13.28
N ARG A 331 -29.42 -2.98 13.07
CA ARG A 331 -30.50 -3.97 13.14
C ARG A 331 -30.81 -4.29 14.60
N ASP A 332 -32.08 -4.17 14.96
CA ASP A 332 -32.53 -4.44 16.32
C ASP A 332 -32.33 -5.93 16.69
N GLY A 333 -31.79 -6.17 17.88
CA GLY A 333 -31.46 -7.51 18.39
C GLY A 333 -30.36 -8.27 17.64
N PHE A 334 -29.73 -7.71 16.60
CA PHE A 334 -28.70 -8.38 15.79
C PHE A 334 -27.33 -8.41 16.48
N THR A 335 -27.26 -9.18 17.57
CA THR A 335 -26.07 -9.34 18.42
C THR A 335 -25.37 -10.68 18.18
N TRP A 336 -24.09 -10.77 18.54
CA TRP A 336 -23.34 -12.02 18.49
C TRP A 336 -24.03 -13.15 19.24
N ALA A 337 -24.49 -12.90 20.47
CA ALA A 337 -25.13 -13.93 21.29
C ALA A 337 -26.39 -14.51 20.63
N ALA A 338 -27.22 -13.66 20.01
CA ALA A 338 -28.47 -14.09 19.39
C ALA A 338 -28.30 -14.64 17.96
N HIS A 339 -27.26 -14.24 17.24
CA HIS A 339 -27.10 -14.54 15.80
C HIS A 339 -25.77 -15.21 15.48
N ARG A 340 -25.12 -15.84 16.47
CA ARG A 340 -23.79 -16.44 16.34
C ARG A 340 -23.66 -17.39 15.15
N THR A 341 -24.57 -18.35 15.03
CA THR A 341 -24.55 -19.34 13.94
C THR A 341 -24.58 -18.64 12.59
N ARG A 342 -25.52 -17.72 12.38
CA ARG A 342 -25.62 -16.94 11.14
C ARG A 342 -24.39 -16.09 10.83
N MET A 343 -23.81 -15.45 11.85
CA MET A 343 -22.57 -14.68 11.70
C MET A 343 -21.39 -15.57 11.34
N LEU A 344 -21.30 -16.78 11.92
CA LEU A 344 -20.29 -17.77 11.57
C LEU A 344 -20.50 -18.33 10.16
N ASP A 345 -21.73 -18.65 9.76
CA ASP A 345 -22.05 -19.11 8.40
C ASP A 345 -21.62 -18.06 7.35
N ASN A 346 -21.89 -16.77 7.60
CA ASN A 346 -21.44 -15.67 6.74
C ASN A 346 -19.90 -15.57 6.69
N LEU A 347 -19.23 -15.85 7.80
CA LEU A 347 -17.77 -15.81 7.89
C LEU A 347 -17.14 -17.05 7.24
N GLU A 348 -17.79 -18.21 7.26
CA GLU A 348 -17.39 -19.41 6.52
C GLU A 348 -17.48 -19.17 5.02
N GLN A 349 -18.53 -18.51 4.53
CA GLN A 349 -18.60 -18.09 3.13
C GLN A 349 -17.43 -17.15 2.76
N PHE A 350 -17.09 -16.21 3.64
CA PHE A 350 -15.91 -15.37 3.44
C PHE A 350 -14.61 -16.17 3.41
N ASP A 351 -14.45 -17.12 4.33
CA ASP A 351 -13.29 -18.01 4.39
C ASP A 351 -13.14 -18.85 3.11
N GLU A 352 -14.24 -19.37 2.56
CA GLU A 352 -14.24 -20.11 1.30
C GLU A 352 -13.79 -19.24 0.11
N VAL A 353 -14.37 -18.03 -0.02
CA VAL A 353 -14.09 -17.13 -1.15
C VAL A 353 -12.67 -16.56 -1.07
N MET A 354 -12.22 -16.20 0.13
CA MET A 354 -10.94 -15.53 0.35
C MET A 354 -9.81 -16.48 0.73
N ALA A 355 -10.08 -17.79 0.82
CA ALA A 355 -9.17 -18.82 1.28
C ALA A 355 -8.55 -18.51 2.66
N THR A 356 -9.40 -18.12 3.61
CA THR A 356 -9.03 -17.82 5.01
C THR A 356 -9.58 -18.87 5.97
N ALA A 357 -9.37 -18.70 7.28
CA ALA A 357 -9.83 -19.63 8.32
C ALA A 357 -10.24 -18.87 9.61
N LEU A 358 -10.98 -17.78 9.44
CA LEU A 358 -11.42 -16.91 10.52
C LEU A 358 -12.58 -17.49 11.33
N ALA A 359 -13.56 -18.12 10.70
CA ALA A 359 -14.74 -18.68 11.37
C ALA A 359 -14.38 -19.70 12.46
N PRO A 360 -13.61 -20.77 12.19
CA PRO A 360 -13.22 -21.73 13.23
C PRO A 360 -12.37 -21.09 14.32
N TYR A 361 -11.57 -20.07 13.99
CA TYR A 361 -10.75 -19.36 14.97
C TYR A 361 -11.60 -18.48 15.90
N LEU A 362 -12.54 -17.72 15.34
CA LEU A 362 -13.42 -16.83 16.09
C LEU A 362 -14.39 -17.62 16.97
N ASP A 363 -14.88 -18.76 16.49
CA ASP A 363 -15.73 -19.72 17.20
C ASP A 363 -15.08 -20.17 18.52
N GLN A 364 -13.79 -20.55 18.45
CA GLN A 364 -13.00 -20.98 19.62
C GLN A 364 -12.76 -19.87 20.63
N LEU A 365 -12.56 -18.62 20.18
CA LEU A 365 -12.28 -17.49 21.07
C LEU A 365 -13.53 -16.93 21.77
N ASN A 366 -14.69 -17.09 21.15
CA ASN A 366 -15.97 -16.55 21.64
C ASN A 366 -17.03 -17.64 21.81
N PRO A 367 -16.80 -18.62 22.70
CA PRO A 367 -17.82 -19.60 23.05
C PRO A 367 -19.00 -18.89 23.73
N VAL A 368 -20.22 -19.28 23.36
CA VAL A 368 -21.41 -18.86 24.12
C VAL A 368 -21.31 -19.55 25.46
N LYS A 369 -21.34 -18.77 26.54
CA LYS A 369 -21.54 -19.34 27.87
C LYS A 369 -23.03 -19.71 27.95
N GLU A 370 -23.31 -21.01 28.04
CA GLU A 370 -24.66 -21.52 28.33
C GLU A 370 -25.19 -21.00 29.67
#